data_AF-A0A5J6Z1B0-F1
#
_entry.id   AF-A0A5J6Z1B0-F1
#
_cell.length_a   1.000
_cell.length_b   1.000
_cell.length_c   1.000
_cell.angle_alpha   90.00
_cell.angle_beta   90.00
_cell.angle_gamma   90.00
#
_symmetry.space_group_name_H-M   'P 1'
#
loop_
_entity.id
_entity.type
_entity.pdbx_description
1 polymer ?
#
loop_
_entity_poly.entity_id
_entity_poly.type
_entity_poly.pdbx_seq_one_letter_code
_entity_poly.pdbx_strand_id
1 'polypeptide(L)'
;MDEGDRLARHLAQTLDAGLHDQPRLIFLGRSLALNLVRAFLPTVEHVSVRAGVPLHAVLGLDERGRAVVQTVTADGELNAALTVDDLLRDLLFLRGVLNPVVRTQLQDAVHGDEHHATRALVACLKSRPVLDAMGRQIQVWLGKGNRLR
;
A
#
# COMPACT_ATOMS: atom_id res chain seq x y z
N MET A 1 12.10 7.95 -3.19
CA MET A 1 11.01 7.14 -2.60
C MET A 1 11.20 5.75 -3.18
N ASP A 2 12.14 5.03 -2.60
CA ASP A 2 12.76 3.86 -3.22
C ASP A 2 11.79 2.68 -3.29
N GLU A 3 10.78 2.67 -2.41
CA GLU A 3 9.68 1.72 -2.38
C GLU A 3 8.81 1.83 -3.64
N GLY A 4 8.57 3.05 -4.12
CA GLY A 4 7.86 3.28 -5.39
C GLY A 4 8.64 2.74 -6.58
N ASP A 5 9.97 2.89 -6.57
CA ASP A 5 10.86 2.39 -7.62
C ASP A 5 11.06 0.85 -7.53
N ARG A 6 11.04 0.29 -6.32
CA ARG A 6 10.96 -1.16 -6.09
C ARG A 6 9.66 -1.73 -6.63
N LEU A 7 8.53 -1.11 -6.33
CA LEU A 7 7.22 -1.51 -6.86
C LEU A 7 7.20 -1.40 -8.39
N ALA A 8 7.68 -0.31 -8.97
CA ALA A 8 7.77 -0.12 -10.41
C ALA A 8 8.55 -1.26 -11.10
N ARG A 9 9.70 -1.65 -10.54
CA ARG A 9 10.49 -2.79 -11.06
C ARG A 9 9.73 -4.11 -11.00
N HIS A 10 8.96 -4.34 -9.93
CA HIS A 10 8.15 -5.54 -9.83
C HIS A 10 6.96 -5.53 -10.80
N LEU A 11 6.33 -4.37 -11.02
CA LEU A 11 5.29 -4.21 -12.04
C LEU A 11 5.83 -4.47 -13.45
N ALA A 12 7.04 -4.00 -13.76
CA ALA A 12 7.70 -4.29 -15.04
C ALA A 12 7.94 -5.78 -15.30
N GLN A 13 8.02 -6.59 -14.24
CA GLN A 13 8.21 -8.05 -14.33
C GLN A 13 6.88 -8.81 -14.41
N THR A 14 5.75 -8.16 -14.13
CA THR A 14 4.45 -8.82 -13.96
C THR A 14 3.38 -8.35 -14.94
N LEU A 15 3.51 -7.14 -15.46
CA LEU A 15 2.65 -6.58 -16.50
C LEU A 15 3.28 -6.83 -17.88
N ASP A 16 2.45 -6.98 -18.89
CA ASP A 16 2.88 -7.00 -20.28
C ASP A 16 3.28 -5.57 -20.68
N ALA A 17 4.57 -5.27 -20.67
CA ALA A 17 5.10 -3.92 -20.89
C ALA A 17 6.46 -3.98 -21.57
N GLY A 18 6.67 -3.10 -22.54
CA GLY A 18 7.93 -2.94 -23.24
C GLY A 18 8.88 -1.93 -22.58
N LEU A 19 10.07 -1.78 -23.16
CA LEU A 19 11.04 -0.77 -22.70
C LEU A 19 10.48 0.67 -22.79
N HIS A 20 9.62 0.94 -23.77
CA HIS A 20 9.01 2.26 -23.95
C HIS A 20 8.01 2.61 -22.83
N ASP A 21 7.52 1.61 -22.09
CA ASP A 21 6.56 1.78 -21.00
C ASP A 21 7.24 2.05 -19.65
N GLN A 22 8.58 1.98 -19.56
CA GLN A 22 9.31 2.19 -18.30
C GLN A 22 8.94 3.48 -17.57
N PRO A 23 8.85 4.66 -18.24
CA PRO A 23 8.44 5.89 -17.55
C PRO A 23 7.04 5.77 -16.93
N ARG A 24 6.12 5.06 -17.60
CA ARG A 24 4.76 4.82 -17.11
C ARG A 24 4.77 3.90 -15.90
N LEU A 25 5.55 2.83 -15.92
CA LEU A 25 5.69 1.91 -14.79
C LEU A 25 6.30 2.58 -13.56
N ILE A 26 7.31 3.45 -13.75
CA ILE A 26 7.88 4.28 -12.67
C ILE A 26 6.82 5.19 -12.06
N PHE A 27 6.05 5.87 -12.92
CA PHE A 27 4.94 6.71 -12.48
C PHE A 27 3.90 5.92 -11.67
N LEU A 28 3.48 4.74 -12.16
CA LEU A 28 2.51 3.89 -11.47
C LEU A 28 3.04 3.41 -10.12
N GLY A 29 4.27 2.89 -10.06
CA GLY A 29 4.88 2.41 -8.83
C GLY A 29 4.98 3.50 -7.76
N ARG A 30 5.49 4.69 -8.12
CA ARG A 30 5.57 5.84 -7.21
C ARG A 30 4.20 6.34 -6.77
N SER A 31 3.24 6.39 -7.69
CA SER A 31 1.89 6.86 -7.39
C SER A 31 1.15 5.91 -6.47
N LEU A 32 1.24 4.60 -6.71
CA LEU A 32 0.65 3.58 -5.83
C LEU A 32 1.25 3.65 -4.43
N ALA A 33 2.58 3.68 -4.33
CA ALA A 33 3.28 3.76 -3.05
C ALA A 33 2.83 4.98 -2.24
N LEU A 34 2.85 6.16 -2.87
CA LEU A 34 2.44 7.40 -2.22
C LEU A 34 0.98 7.37 -1.77
N ASN A 35 0.07 7.02 -2.67
CA ASN A 35 -1.36 7.11 -2.41
C ASN A 35 -1.82 6.07 -1.39
N LEU A 36 -1.33 4.84 -1.47
CA LEU A 36 -1.70 3.79 -0.52
C LEU A 36 -1.18 4.09 0.88
N VAL A 37 0.08 4.52 1.03
CA VAL A 37 0.63 4.88 2.34
C VAL A 37 -0.13 6.08 2.93
N ARG A 38 -0.35 7.13 2.13
CA ARG A 38 -1.08 8.32 2.60
C ARG A 38 -2.53 8.04 2.96
N ALA A 39 -3.20 7.13 2.26
CA ALA A 39 -4.55 6.71 2.62
C ALA A 39 -4.55 5.82 3.87
N PHE A 40 -3.57 4.93 3.99
CA PHE A 40 -3.53 3.91 5.02
C PHE A 40 -3.33 4.51 6.42
N LEU A 41 -2.40 5.45 6.59
CA LEU A 41 -2.10 6.07 7.90
C LEU A 41 -3.35 6.63 8.61
N PRO A 42 -4.09 7.62 8.06
CA PRO A 42 -5.27 8.16 8.73
C PRO A 42 -6.42 7.14 8.82
N THR A 43 -6.47 6.16 7.92
CA THR A 43 -7.50 5.11 7.98
C THR A 43 -7.30 4.22 9.20
N VAL A 44 -6.05 3.83 9.51
CA VAL A 44 -5.73 3.08 10.73
C VAL A 44 -6.19 3.85 11.96
N GLU A 45 -5.82 5.13 12.06
CA GLU A 45 -6.17 5.96 13.22
C GLU A 45 -7.68 6.05 13.40
N HIS A 46 -8.40 6.40 12.34
CA HIS A 46 -9.86 6.53 12.36
C HIS A 46 -10.57 5.23 12.76
N VAL A 47 -10.13 4.09 12.21
CA VAL A 47 -10.72 2.79 12.54
C VAL A 47 -10.37 2.38 13.97
N SER A 48 -9.14 2.63 14.42
CA SER A 48 -8.68 2.28 15.76
C SER A 48 -9.44 3.02 16.88
N VAL A 49 -9.71 4.31 16.67
CA VAL A 49 -10.55 5.11 17.56
C VAL A 49 -11.95 4.54 17.65
N ARG A 50 -12.57 4.19 16.50
CA ARG A 50 -13.90 3.56 16.47
C ARG A 50 -13.93 2.18 17.12
N ALA A 51 -12.81 1.47 17.13
CA ALA A 51 -12.65 0.17 17.79
C ALA A 51 -12.38 0.27 19.29
N GLY A 52 -12.27 1.48 19.87
CA GLY A 52 -12.00 1.69 21.30
C GLY A 52 -10.54 1.43 21.71
N VAL A 53 -9.64 1.28 20.74
CA VAL A 53 -8.20 1.08 20.94
C VAL A 53 -7.46 2.10 20.09
N PRO A 54 -7.40 3.38 20.50
CA PRO A 54 -6.83 4.44 19.68
C PRO A 54 -5.34 4.18 19.44
N LEU A 55 -4.95 4.19 18.17
CA LEU A 55 -3.58 4.09 17.70
C LEU A 55 -3.22 5.35 16.92
N HIS A 56 -1.96 5.78 17.04
CA HIS A 56 -1.37 6.82 16.21
C HIS A 56 -0.46 6.16 15.18
N ALA A 57 -0.63 6.48 13.89
CA ALA A 57 0.11 5.88 12.80
C ALA A 57 1.15 6.85 12.25
N VAL A 58 2.42 6.44 12.23
CA VAL A 58 3.54 7.26 11.80
C VAL A 58 4.35 6.57 10.72
N LEU A 59 4.96 7.38 9.84
CA LEU A 59 5.92 6.92 8.86
C LEU A 59 7.33 7.27 9.36
N GLY A 60 8.19 6.26 9.46
CA GLY A 60 9.59 6.40 9.86
C GLY A 60 10.52 5.63 8.95
N LEU A 61 11.77 5.50 9.37
CA LEU A 61 12.78 4.67 8.74
C LEU A 61 13.23 3.57 9.72
N ASP A 62 13.51 2.36 9.21
CA ASP A 62 14.20 1.34 9.99
C ASP A 62 15.72 1.58 10.02
N GLU A 63 16.45 0.72 10.76
CA GLU A 63 17.91 0.76 10.88
C GLU A 63 18.64 0.61 9.52
N ARG A 64 17.95 0.09 8.50
CA ARG A 64 18.46 -0.08 7.14
C ARG A 64 18.04 1.07 6.21
N GLY A 65 17.40 2.11 6.75
CA GLY A 65 16.91 3.26 6.00
C GLY A 65 15.68 2.97 5.14
N ARG A 66 14.95 1.88 5.36
CA ARG A 66 13.72 1.55 4.63
C ARG A 66 12.53 2.23 5.27
N ALA A 67 11.58 2.69 4.47
CA ALA A 67 10.35 3.27 5.00
C ALA A 67 9.52 2.22 5.75
N VAL A 68 9.09 2.57 6.97
CA VAL A 68 8.28 1.71 7.83
C VAL A 68 7.08 2.50 8.33
N VAL A 69 5.89 1.90 8.22
CA VAL A 69 4.70 2.38 8.92
C VAL A 69 4.67 1.73 10.30
N GLN A 70 4.52 2.56 11.32
CA GLN A 70 4.41 2.13 12.70
C GLN A 70 3.09 2.62 13.29
N THR A 71 2.53 1.84 14.20
CA THR A 71 1.46 2.31 15.08
C THR A 71 1.94 2.31 16.51
N VAL A 72 1.64 3.39 17.22
CA VAL A 72 1.89 3.54 18.64
C VAL A 72 0.58 3.68 19.42
N THR A 73 0.57 3.21 20.66
CA THR A 73 -0.55 3.42 21.59
C THR A 73 -0.59 4.86 22.08
N ALA A 74 -1.63 5.24 22.84
CA ALA A 74 -1.72 6.54 23.49
C ALA A 74 -0.56 6.82 24.45
N ASP A 75 0.02 5.77 25.05
CA ASP A 75 1.17 5.86 25.96
C ASP A 75 2.51 5.93 25.22
N GLY A 76 2.49 5.94 23.89
CA GLY A 76 3.69 6.00 23.04
C GLY A 76 4.37 4.64 22.82
N GLU A 77 3.76 3.54 23.26
CA GLU A 77 4.32 2.20 23.07
C GLU A 77 4.10 1.71 21.64
N LEU A 78 5.12 1.08 21.05
CA LEU A 78 5.02 0.49 19.72
C LEU A 78 4.05 -0.71 19.72
N ASN A 79 2.94 -0.58 19.00
CA ASN A 79 1.94 -1.64 18.83
C ASN A 79 2.25 -2.56 17.64
N ALA A 80 2.63 -1.97 16.50
CA ALA A 80 2.91 -2.71 15.28
C ALA A 80 3.83 -1.89 14.37
N ALA A 81 4.60 -2.59 13.55
CA ALA A 81 5.42 -2.01 12.49
C ALA A 81 5.36 -2.89 11.25
N LEU A 82 5.39 -2.28 10.06
CA LEU A 82 5.49 -2.95 8.78
C LEU A 82 6.26 -2.09 7.79
N THR A 83 7.15 -2.70 7.01
CA THR A 83 7.82 -1.95 5.95
C THR A 83 6.79 -1.51 4.90
N VAL A 84 7.02 -0.37 4.26
CA VAL A 84 6.14 0.11 3.19
C VAL A 84 6.11 -0.89 2.03
N ASP A 85 7.23 -1.56 1.72
CA ASP A 85 7.27 -2.61 0.69
C ASP A 85 6.34 -3.78 1.03
N ASP A 86 6.35 -4.25 2.29
CA ASP A 86 5.48 -5.34 2.74
C ASP A 86 4.02 -4.88 2.78
N LEU A 87 3.74 -3.63 3.19
CA LEU A 87 2.40 -3.06 3.13
C LEU A 87 1.88 -3.05 1.69
N LEU A 88 2.65 -2.55 0.73
CA LEU A 88 2.25 -2.51 -0.68
C LEU A 88 2.03 -3.92 -1.23
N ARG A 89 2.86 -4.87 -0.81
CA ARG A 89 2.69 -6.29 -1.15
C ARG A 89 1.36 -6.82 -0.62
N ASP A 90 1.06 -6.60 0.65
CA ASP A 90 -0.16 -7.08 1.30
C ASP A 90 -1.43 -6.45 0.71
N LEU A 91 -1.33 -5.21 0.21
CA LEU A 91 -2.44 -4.47 -0.39
C LEU A 91 -2.71 -4.85 -1.85
N LEU A 92 -1.67 -5.12 -2.64
CA LEU A 92 -1.78 -5.30 -4.09
C LEU A 92 -1.71 -6.76 -4.54
N PHE A 93 -1.10 -7.63 -3.75
CA PHE A 93 -0.79 -9.00 -4.11
C PHE A 93 -1.60 -9.99 -3.30
N LEU A 94 -1.93 -11.12 -3.93
CA LEU A 94 -2.52 -12.29 -3.31
C LEU A 94 -1.56 -13.45 -3.49
N ARG A 95 -1.00 -13.96 -2.39
CA ARG A 95 -0.07 -15.11 -2.38
C ARG A 95 1.13 -14.91 -3.34
N GLY A 96 1.69 -13.70 -3.36
CA GLY A 96 2.85 -13.34 -4.18
C GLY A 96 2.54 -13.02 -5.65
N VAL A 97 1.28 -13.12 -6.08
CA VAL A 97 0.85 -12.74 -7.43
C VAL A 97 0.00 -11.48 -7.36
N LEU A 98 0.17 -10.57 -8.31
CA LEU A 98 -0.64 -9.35 -8.37
C LEU A 98 -2.13 -9.74 -8.45
N ASN A 99 -2.96 -9.13 -7.61
CA ASN A 99 -4.39 -9.44 -7.62
C ASN A 99 -4.96 -9.25 -9.04
N PRO A 100 -5.78 -10.18 -9.58
CA PRO A 100 -6.24 -10.09 -10.97
C PRO A 100 -6.92 -8.77 -11.34
N VAL A 101 -7.73 -8.21 -10.44
CA VAL A 101 -8.40 -6.92 -10.67
C VAL A 101 -7.38 -5.79 -10.70
N VAL A 102 -6.44 -5.77 -9.76
CA VAL A 102 -5.33 -4.81 -9.73
C VAL A 102 -4.50 -4.93 -11.00
N ARG A 103 -4.17 -6.15 -11.43
CA ARG A 103 -3.42 -6.41 -12.66
C ARG A 103 -4.14 -5.83 -13.86
N THR A 104 -5.43 -6.11 -14.05
CA THR A 104 -6.20 -5.54 -15.17
C THR A 104 -6.15 -4.02 -15.16
N GLN A 105 -6.45 -3.38 -14.02
CA GLN A 105 -6.43 -1.93 -13.92
C GLN A 105 -5.04 -1.34 -14.21
N LEU A 106 -3.98 -1.95 -13.70
CA LEU A 106 -2.62 -1.48 -13.96
C LEU A 106 -2.17 -1.74 -15.40
N GLN A 107 -2.60 -2.85 -16.00
CA GLN A 107 -2.33 -3.14 -17.42
C GLN A 107 -3.00 -2.11 -18.34
N ASP A 108 -4.24 -1.74 -18.05
CA ASP A 108 -4.96 -0.67 -18.77
C ASP A 108 -4.25 0.68 -18.59
N ALA A 109 -3.66 0.93 -17.42
CA ALA A 109 -2.90 2.13 -17.14
C ALA A 109 -1.55 2.20 -17.86
N VAL A 110 -0.97 1.06 -18.23
CA VAL A 110 0.29 0.99 -18.98
C VAL A 110 0.07 1.40 -20.44
N HIS A 111 -0.94 0.82 -21.10
CA HIS A 111 -1.19 1.01 -22.54
C HIS A 111 -2.05 2.23 -22.89
N GLY A 112 -2.69 2.85 -21.90
CA GLY A 112 -3.56 4.01 -22.12
C GLY A 112 -2.82 5.33 -22.31
N ASP A 113 -3.56 6.36 -22.77
CA ASP A 113 -3.10 7.74 -22.66
C ASP A 113 -3.00 8.20 -21.19
N GLU A 114 -2.49 9.40 -20.94
CA GLU A 114 -2.28 9.91 -19.58
C GLU A 114 -3.57 10.01 -18.76
N HIS A 115 -4.69 10.40 -19.39
CA HIS A 115 -5.98 10.47 -18.71
C HIS A 115 -6.52 9.08 -18.38
N HIS A 116 -6.33 8.11 -19.28
CA HIS A 116 -6.65 6.72 -19.04
C HIS A 116 -5.81 6.14 -17.90
N ALA A 117 -4.50 6.38 -17.88
CA ALA A 117 -3.60 5.94 -16.82
C ALA A 117 -4.05 6.47 -15.45
N THR A 118 -4.44 7.73 -15.38
CA THR A 118 -4.96 8.34 -14.15
C THR A 118 -6.27 7.68 -13.70
N ARG A 119 -7.22 7.46 -14.60
CA ARG A 119 -8.50 6.80 -14.27
C ARG A 119 -8.29 5.36 -13.80
N ALA A 120 -7.44 4.61 -14.49
CA ALA A 120 -7.13 3.24 -14.17
C ALA A 120 -6.40 3.11 -12.82
N LEU A 121 -5.49 4.05 -12.51
CA LEU A 121 -4.88 4.14 -11.17
C LEU A 121 -5.93 4.41 -10.09
N VAL A 122 -6.85 5.36 -10.31
CA VAL A 122 -7.94 5.64 -9.36
C VAL A 122 -8.85 4.42 -9.17
N ALA A 123 -9.19 3.73 -10.26
CA ALA A 123 -9.98 2.50 -10.21
C ALA A 123 -9.25 1.38 -9.46
N CYS A 124 -7.93 1.23 -9.64
CA CYS A 124 -7.10 0.31 -8.88
C CYS A 124 -7.15 0.62 -7.37
N LEU A 125 -6.91 1.88 -6.97
CA LEU A 125 -6.91 2.31 -5.57
C LEU A 125 -8.27 2.12 -4.89
N LYS A 126 -9.36 2.29 -5.63
CA LYS A 126 -10.74 2.10 -5.15
C LYS A 126 -11.27 0.68 -5.33
N SER A 127 -10.46 -0.22 -5.89
CA SER A 127 -10.90 -1.58 -6.17
C SER A 127 -11.17 -2.33 -4.87
N ARG A 128 -12.23 -3.16 -4.88
CA ARG A 128 -12.62 -3.95 -3.72
C ARG A 128 -11.46 -4.79 -3.15
N PRO A 129 -10.60 -5.44 -3.94
CA PRO A 129 -9.47 -6.20 -3.40
C PRO A 129 -8.49 -5.36 -2.57
N VAL A 130 -8.21 -4.12 -3.00
CA VAL A 130 -7.31 -3.21 -2.28
C VAL A 130 -7.97 -2.72 -0.98
N LEU A 131 -9.24 -2.35 -1.04
CA LEU A 131 -9.99 -1.92 0.14
C LEU A 131 -10.15 -3.06 1.17
N ASP A 132 -10.46 -4.27 0.71
CA ASP A 132 -10.56 -5.45 1.56
C ASP A 132 -9.20 -5.81 2.17
N ALA A 133 -8.11 -5.69 1.40
CA ALA A 133 -6.75 -5.89 1.90
C ALA A 133 -6.36 -4.86 2.97
N MET A 134 -6.70 -3.59 2.73
CA MET A 134 -6.52 -2.52 3.71
C MET A 134 -7.28 -2.81 5.00
N GLY A 135 -8.55 -3.23 4.89
CA GLY A 135 -9.37 -3.63 6.02
C GLY A 135 -8.75 -4.78 6.81
N ARG A 136 -8.31 -5.86 6.13
CA ARG A 136 -7.60 -6.98 6.78
C ARG A 136 -6.36 -6.53 7.51
N GLN A 137 -5.55 -5.67 6.89
CA GLN A 137 -4.30 -5.22 7.48
C GLN A 137 -4.53 -4.39 8.75
N ILE A 138 -5.53 -3.51 8.74
CA ILE A 138 -5.93 -2.76 9.92
C ILE A 138 -6.39 -3.71 11.03
N GLN A 139 -7.20 -4.73 10.71
CA GLN A 139 -7.65 -5.71 11.71
C GLN A 139 -6.49 -6.48 12.35
N VAL A 140 -5.46 -6.84 11.58
CA VAL A 140 -4.24 -7.45 12.13
C VAL A 140 -3.58 -6.53 13.16
N TRP A 141 -3.56 -5.22 12.92
CA TRP A 141 -2.91 -4.25 13.80
C TRP A 141 -3.71 -3.99 15.07
N LEU A 142 -5.04 -3.97 14.97
CA LEU A 142 -5.94 -3.88 16.13
C LEU A 142 -5.85 -5.14 17.00
N GLY A 143 -5.77 -6.32 16.37
CA GLY A 143 -5.63 -7.60 17.07
C GLY A 143 -4.33 -7.74 17.86
N LYS A 144 -3.27 -6.98 17.52
CA LYS A 144 -2.01 -6.94 18.27
C LYS A 144 -2.13 -6.15 19.58
N GLY A 145 -2.83 -5.01 19.56
CA GLY A 145 -3.05 -4.19 20.75
C GLY A 145 -3.93 -4.87 21.81
N ASN A 146 -4.83 -5.76 21.37
CA ASN A 146 -5.71 -6.50 22.27
C ASN A 146 -5.03 -7.67 23.01
N ARG A 147 -3.78 -8.02 22.66
CA ARG A 147 -3.00 -9.09 23.31
C ARG A 147 -2.10 -8.60 24.44
N LEU A 148 -2.02 -7.29 24.65
CA LEU A 148 -1.23 -6.65 25.70
C LEU A 148 -2.10 -6.24 26.92
N ARG A 149 -3.37 -6.64 26.95
CA ARG A 149 -4.31 -6.45 28.07
C ARG A 149 -4.62 -7.77 28.76
#